data_AF-A0A804UAF5-F1
#
_entry.id   AF-A0A804UAF5-F1
#
_cell.length_a   1.000
_cell.length_b   1.000
_cell.length_c   1.000
_cell.angle_alpha   90.00
_cell.angle_beta   90.00
_cell.angle_gamma   90.00
#
_symmetry.space_group_name_H-M   'P 1'
#
loop_
_entity.id
_entity.type
_entity.pdbx_description
1 polymer ?
#
loop_
_entity_poly.entity_id
_entity_poly.type
_entity_poly.pdbx_seq_one_letter_code
_entity_poly.pdbx_strand_id
1 'polypeptide(L)' 'MKLKQLEGLLGGLTQFSDPKLELEQYATGPHIASRMLYMAENSFNDITGKVVAV' A
#
# COMPACT_ATOMS: atom_id res chain seq x y z
N MET A 1 4.71 -12.76 -3.38
CA MET A 1 3.23 -12.74 -3.50
C MET A 1 2.85 -12.34 -4.92
N LYS A 2 1.74 -12.82 -5.52
CA LYS A 2 1.30 -12.35 -6.86
C LYS A 2 0.62 -10.97 -6.77
N LEU A 3 0.79 -10.11 -7.79
CA LEU A 3 0.24 -8.74 -7.80
C LEU A 3 -1.27 -8.69 -7.53
N LYS A 4 -2.08 -9.52 -8.23
CA LYS A 4 -3.54 -9.55 -8.02
C LYS A 4 -3.94 -9.97 -6.61
N GLN A 5 -3.17 -10.85 -5.97
CA GLN A 5 -3.43 -11.27 -4.59
C GLN A 5 -3.15 -10.10 -3.63
N LEU A 6 -2.05 -9.38 -3.84
CA LEU A 6 -1.74 -8.18 -3.06
C LEU A 6 -2.83 -7.10 -3.22
N GLU A 7 -3.26 -6.80 -4.44
CA GLU A 7 -4.34 -5.84 -4.71
C GLU A 7 -5.65 -6.25 -4.00
N GLY A 8 -6.00 -7.53 -4.05
CA GLY A 8 -7.18 -8.06 -3.37
C GLY A 8 -7.11 -7.94 -1.84
N LEU A 9 -5.95 -8.21 -1.24
CA LEU A 9 -5.76 -8.06 0.21
C LEU A 9 -5.87 -6.59 0.64
N LEU A 10 -5.28 -5.67 -0.13
CA LEU A 10 -5.36 -4.23 0.16
C LEU A 10 -6.78 -3.68 0.03
N GLY A 11 -7.61 -4.26 -0.84
CA GLY A 11 -9.02 -3.87 -0.99
C GLY A 11 -9.89 -4.14 0.24
N GLY A 12 -9.45 -5.00 1.16
CA GLY A 12 -10.15 -5.29 2.41
C GLY A 12 -9.81 -4.36 3.59
N LEU A 13 -8.88 -3.41 3.39
CA LEU A 13 -8.44 -2.53 4.47
C LEU A 13 -9.48 -1.47 4.84
N THR A 14 -9.70 -1.28 6.13
CA THR A 14 -10.60 -0.26 6.67
C THR A 14 -10.10 1.14 6.29
N GLN A 15 -11.03 1.99 5.91
CA GLN A 15 -10.77 3.38 5.53
C GLN A 15 -10.88 4.31 6.76
N PHE A 16 -10.42 5.55 6.62
CA PHE A 16 -10.66 6.57 7.65
C PHE A 16 -12.17 6.75 7.87
N SER A 17 -12.63 6.65 9.12
CA SER A 17 -14.03 6.86 9.47
C SER A 17 -14.43 8.34 9.49
N ASP A 18 -13.48 9.22 9.80
CA ASP A 18 -13.63 10.68 9.85
C ASP A 18 -12.33 11.34 9.32
N PRO A 19 -12.15 11.39 7.99
CA PRO A 19 -10.91 11.93 7.40
C PRO A 19 -10.80 13.43 7.64
N LYS A 20 -9.68 13.84 8.24
CA LYS A 20 -9.30 15.24 8.45
C LYS A 20 -8.79 15.87 7.16
N LEU A 21 -9.55 16.82 6.63
CA LEU A 21 -9.24 17.50 5.37
C LEU A 21 -7.92 18.27 5.46
N GLU A 22 -7.65 18.93 6.59
CA GLU A 22 -6.44 19.72 6.82
C GLU A 22 -5.16 18.87 6.85
N LEU A 23 -5.30 17.55 6.99
CA LEU A 23 -4.21 16.58 6.95
C LEU A 23 -4.18 15.77 5.66
N GLU A 24 -5.00 16.12 4.66
CA GLU A 24 -5.12 15.40 3.39
C GLU A 24 -5.36 13.88 3.58
N GLN A 25 -6.23 13.50 4.53
CA GLN A 25 -6.48 12.10 4.83
C GLN A 25 -7.35 11.43 3.75
N TYR A 26 -6.70 10.81 2.77
CA TYR A 26 -7.29 9.84 1.87
C TYR A 26 -6.40 8.59 1.82
N ALA A 27 -7.01 7.41 1.80
CA ALA A 27 -6.24 6.19 1.66
C ALA A 27 -5.76 6.03 0.21
N THR A 28 -4.55 5.51 0.04
CA THR A 28 -4.07 5.12 -1.28
C THR A 28 -4.91 3.97 -1.83
N GLY A 29 -5.44 4.14 -3.05
CA GLY A 29 -6.25 3.11 -3.70
C GLY A 29 -5.49 1.78 -3.86
N PRO A 30 -6.14 0.61 -3.66
CA PRO A 30 -5.47 -0.71 -3.72
C PRO A 30 -4.70 -0.97 -5.01
N HIS A 31 -5.20 -0.46 -6.14
CA HIS A 31 -4.57 -0.56 -7.45
C HIS A 31 -3.19 0.11 -7.51
N ILE A 32 -3.09 1.30 -6.92
CA ILE A 32 -1.86 2.10 -6.89
C ILE A 32 -0.90 1.50 -5.85
N ALA A 33 -1.41 1.25 -4.63
CA ALA A 33 -0.62 0.71 -3.53
C ALA A 33 0.01 -0.66 -3.89
N SER A 34 -0.77 -1.57 -4.49
CA SER A 34 -0.26 -2.89 -4.89
C SER A 34 0.84 -2.80 -5.94
N ARG A 35 0.72 -1.92 -6.95
CA ARG A 35 1.76 -1.73 -7.97
C ARG A 35 3.04 -1.17 -7.38
N MET A 36 2.92 -0.15 -6.53
CA MET A 36 4.07 0.47 -5.87
C MET A 36 4.82 -0.55 -5.01
N LEU A 37 4.11 -1.26 -4.12
CA LEU A 37 4.71 -2.27 -3.24
C LEU A 37 5.27 -3.45 -4.04
N TYR A 38 4.55 -3.92 -5.06
CA TYR A 38 5.00 -5.03 -5.90
C TYR A 38 6.28 -4.67 -6.66
N MET A 39 6.39 -3.43 -7.16
CA MET A 39 7.60 -2.95 -7.83
C MET A 39 8.77 -2.81 -6.86
N ALA A 40 8.56 -2.15 -5.71
CA ALA A 40 9.59 -1.98 -4.68
C ALA A 40 10.18 -3.33 -4.24
N GLU A 41 9.34 -4.35 -4.07
CA GLU A 41 9.81 -5.69 -3.72
C GLU A 41 10.45 -6.44 -4.91
N ASN A 42 9.72 -6.61 -6.02
CA ASN A 42 10.12 -7.57 -7.05
C ASN A 42 11.17 -7.00 -8.03
N SER A 43 11.30 -5.68 -8.12
CA SER A 43 12.27 -5.02 -9.02
C SER A 43 13.47 -4.45 -8.29
N PHE A 44 13.30 -4.02 -7.04
CA PHE A 44 14.34 -3.33 -6.28
C PHE A 44 14.74 -4.02 -4.97
N ASN A 45 13.96 -4.99 -4.49
CA ASN A 45 14.22 -5.72 -3.24
C ASN A 45 14.35 -4.77 -2.02
N ASP A 46 13.50 -3.74 -2.00
CA ASP A 46 13.51 -2.66 -1.01
C ASP A 46 12.52 -2.86 0.16
N ILE A 47 11.84 -4.01 0.23
CA ILE A 47 10.88 -4.30 1.30
C ILE A 47 11.38 -5.45 2.19
N THR A 48 11.59 -6.65 1.64
CA THR A 48 11.96 -7.81 2.45
C THR A 48 13.31 -7.61 3.17
N GLY A 49 13.29 -7.71 4.50
CA GLY A 49 14.49 -7.55 5.34
C GLY A 49 14.95 -6.09 5.51
N LYS A 50 14.13 -5.11 5.13
CA LYS A 50 14.41 -3.68 5.29
C LYS A 50 13.53 -3.06 6.39
N VAL A 51 14.01 -1.97 6.99
CA VAL A 51 13.17 -1.09 7.82
C VAL A 51 12.54 -0.06 6.88
N VAL A 52 11.21 -0.10 6.74
CA VAL A 52 10.45 0.79 5.87
C VAL A 52 9.53 1.65 6.76
N ALA A 53 9.84 2.94 6.83
CA ALA A 53 9.31 3.95 7.78
C ALA A 53 9.87 3.85 9.21
N VAL A 54 9.97 5.02 9.85
CA VAL A 54 10.54 5.27 11.19
C VAL A 54 9.62 6.25 11.93
#